data_AF-F9ZGP6-F1
#
_entry.id   AF-F9ZGP6-F1
#
_cell.length_a   1.000
_cell.length_b   1.000
_cell.length_c   1.000
_cell.angle_alpha   90.00
_cell.angle_beta   90.00
_cell.angle_gamma   90.00
#
_symmetry.space_group_name_H-M   'P 1'
#
loop_
_entity.id
_entity.type
_entity.pdbx_description
1 polymer ?
#
loop_
_entity_poly.entity_id
_entity_poly.type
_entity_poly.pdbx_seq_one_letter_code
_entity_poly.pdbx_strand_id
1 'polypeptide(L)'
;MNRERGFDDPKPMSNEHLLSAIAGQADWLEKMSRAPLESQKSASIVELARKRRGYIARLCMEVVSRGATDGGPNNQELKYLGATSALNVFLEVYEYSKELEATGNSKENAAVKSVKEKLFAANGVLYPTRWEV
;
A
#
# COMPACT_ATOMS: atom_id res chain seq x y z
N MET A 1 -4.13 10.88 36.78
CA MET A 1 -4.64 9.58 36.29
C MET A 1 -3.84 9.19 35.05
N ASN A 2 -2.75 8.44 35.24
CA ASN A 2 -1.96 7.87 34.16
C ASN A 2 -2.73 6.69 33.57
N ARG A 3 -3.20 6.81 32.33
CA ARG A 3 -3.67 5.67 31.54
C ARG A 3 -2.42 5.00 30.96
N GLU A 4 -1.93 3.99 31.65
CA GLU A 4 -0.98 3.03 31.11
C GLU A 4 -1.57 2.50 29.79
N ARG A 5 -0.92 2.84 28.67
CA ARG A 5 -1.21 2.24 27.37
C ARG A 5 -0.96 0.75 27.52
N GLY A 6 -1.98 -0.06 27.26
CA GLY A 6 -1.95 -1.49 27.50
C GLY A 6 -0.81 -2.15 26.74
N PHE A 7 -0.17 -3.11 27.42
CA PHE A 7 0.86 -3.99 26.88
C PHE A 7 0.40 -4.80 25.65
N ASP A 8 -0.92 -4.82 25.37
CA ASP A 8 -1.62 -5.56 24.31
C ASP A 8 -2.22 -4.69 23.20
N ASP A 9 -2.00 -3.36 23.16
CA ASP A 9 -2.40 -2.60 21.98
C ASP A 9 -1.54 -3.05 20.79
N PRO A 10 -2.11 -3.61 19.71
CA PRO A 10 -1.33 -4.03 18.56
C PRO A 10 -0.57 -2.80 18.06
N LYS A 11 0.77 -2.87 18.16
CA LYS A 11 1.62 -1.74 17.74
C LYS A 11 1.22 -1.37 16.31
N PRO A 12 0.88 -0.10 16.03
CA PRO A 12 0.58 0.31 14.67
C PRO A 12 1.74 -0.10 13.77
N MET A 13 1.42 -0.75 12.66
CA MET A 13 2.41 -1.26 11.71
C MET A 13 3.31 -0.09 11.27
N SER A 14 4.63 -0.19 11.38
CA SER A 14 5.53 0.85 10.86
C SER A 14 5.33 1.02 9.35
N ASN A 15 5.75 2.15 8.78
CA ASN A 15 5.65 2.36 7.33
C ASN A 15 6.40 1.26 6.56
N GLU A 16 7.57 0.85 7.06
CA GLU A 16 8.37 -0.24 6.49
C GLU A 16 7.63 -1.59 6.51
N HIS A 17 6.98 -1.92 7.63
CA HIS A 17 6.19 -3.15 7.74
C HIS A 17 4.98 -3.13 6.79
N LEU A 18 4.33 -1.98 6.61
CA LEU A 18 3.18 -1.81 5.71
C LEU A 18 3.60 -2.01 4.25
N LEU A 19 4.70 -1.37 3.82
CA LEU A 19 5.24 -1.53 2.48
C LEU A 19 5.74 -2.97 2.24
N SER A 20 6.41 -3.57 3.23
CA SER A 20 6.86 -4.97 3.15
C SER A 20 5.69 -5.95 3.04
N ALA A 21 4.60 -5.71 3.76
CA ALA A 21 3.40 -6.51 3.66
C ALA A 21 2.79 -6.45 2.26
N ILE A 22 2.69 -5.25 1.66
CA ILE A 22 2.22 -5.05 0.29
C ILE A 22 3.14 -5.79 -0.70
N ALA A 23 4.45 -5.60 -0.59
CA ALA A 23 5.46 -6.26 -1.43
C ALA A 23 5.33 -7.80 -1.36
N GLY A 24 5.20 -8.37 -0.17
CA GLY A 24 5.05 -9.81 0.01
C GLY A 24 3.77 -10.38 -0.62
N GLN A 25 2.67 -9.64 -0.61
CA GLN A 25 1.45 -10.05 -1.32
C GLN A 25 1.62 -9.92 -2.85
N ALA A 26 2.26 -8.85 -3.31
CA ALA A 26 2.52 -8.59 -4.72
C ALA A 26 3.47 -9.63 -5.33
N ASP A 27 4.56 -9.96 -4.65
CA ASP A 27 5.50 -11.01 -5.06
C ASP A 27 4.80 -12.35 -5.25
N TRP A 28 3.87 -12.68 -4.36
CA TRP A 28 3.08 -13.89 -4.50
C TRP A 28 2.20 -13.86 -5.76
N LEU A 29 1.52 -12.73 -6.02
CA LEU A 29 0.71 -12.56 -7.22
C LEU A 29 1.55 -12.67 -8.50
N GLU A 30 2.76 -12.10 -8.51
CA GLU A 30 3.67 -12.24 -9.65
C GLU A 30 4.10 -13.68 -9.87
N LYS A 31 4.48 -14.38 -8.79
CA LYS A 31 4.85 -15.80 -8.88
C LYS A 31 3.73 -16.64 -9.47
N MET A 32 2.48 -16.38 -9.07
CA MET A 32 1.32 -17.07 -9.62
C MET A 32 1.03 -16.69 -11.07
N SER A 33 1.23 -15.43 -11.47
CA SER A 33 1.05 -15.00 -12.87
C SER A 33 2.01 -15.71 -13.84
N ARG A 34 3.14 -16.18 -13.33
CA ARG A 34 4.18 -16.91 -14.08
C ARG A 34 4.10 -18.43 -13.92
N ALA A 35 3.19 -18.94 -13.09
CA ALA A 35 3.00 -20.37 -12.90
C ALA A 35 2.41 -21.04 -14.15
N PRO A 36 2.47 -22.38 -14.29
CA PRO A 36 1.80 -23.08 -15.38
C PRO A 36 0.30 -22.74 -15.47
N LEU A 37 -0.25 -22.74 -16.69
CA LEU A 37 -1.63 -22.33 -16.96
C LEU A 37 -2.66 -23.15 -16.17
N GLU A 38 -2.39 -24.43 -15.92
CA GLU A 38 -3.24 -25.31 -15.11
C GLU A 38 -3.32 -24.82 -13.66
N SER A 39 -2.21 -24.36 -13.11
CA SER A 39 -2.17 -23.79 -11.75
C SER A 39 -2.87 -22.45 -11.70
N GLN A 40 -2.71 -21.60 -12.71
CA GLN A 40 -3.38 -20.30 -12.78
C GLN A 40 -4.91 -20.41 -12.86
N LYS A 41 -5.41 -21.44 -13.56
CA LYS A 41 -6.85 -21.68 -13.75
C LYS A 41 -7.49 -22.46 -12.61
N SER A 42 -6.69 -22.96 -11.66
CA SER A 42 -7.23 -23.70 -10.53
C SER A 42 -8.12 -22.77 -9.68
N ALA A 43 -9.29 -23.24 -9.28
CA ALA A 43 -10.26 -22.44 -8.54
C ALA A 43 -9.66 -21.90 -7.22
N SER A 44 -8.82 -22.70 -6.55
CA SER A 44 -8.16 -22.31 -5.30
C SER A 44 -7.15 -21.18 -5.50
N ILE A 45 -6.39 -21.18 -6.61
CA ILE A 45 -5.43 -20.11 -6.92
C ILE A 45 -6.17 -18.84 -7.33
N VAL A 46 -7.23 -18.94 -8.12
CA VAL A 46 -8.06 -17.78 -8.49
C VAL A 46 -8.68 -17.11 -7.26
N GLU A 47 -9.24 -17.91 -6.34
CA GLU A 47 -9.81 -17.39 -5.10
C GLU A 47 -8.75 -16.75 -4.20
N LEU A 48 -7.58 -17.39 -4.07
CA LEU A 48 -6.49 -16.85 -3.27
C LEU A 48 -5.93 -15.56 -3.87
N ALA A 49 -5.82 -15.47 -5.19
CA ALA A 49 -5.44 -14.24 -5.87
C ALA A 49 -6.43 -13.10 -5.61
N ARG A 50 -7.75 -13.38 -5.67
CA ARG A 50 -8.79 -12.40 -5.32
C ARG A 50 -8.67 -11.92 -3.88
N LYS A 51 -8.51 -12.85 -2.93
CA LYS A 51 -8.32 -12.53 -1.50
C LYS A 51 -7.09 -11.64 -1.26
N ARG A 52 -5.97 -11.95 -1.94
CA ARG A 52 -4.74 -11.16 -1.82
C ARG A 52 -4.86 -9.78 -2.45
N ARG A 53 -5.50 -9.62 -3.61
CA ARG A 53 -5.79 -8.28 -4.17
C ARG A 53 -6.64 -7.44 -3.22
N GLY A 54 -7.68 -8.03 -2.64
CA GLY A 54 -8.49 -7.36 -1.60
C GLY A 54 -7.70 -7.00 -0.35
N TYR A 55 -6.69 -7.78 0.02
CA TYR A 55 -5.79 -7.43 1.12
C TYR A 55 -4.82 -6.31 0.76
N ILE A 56 -4.19 -6.36 -0.42
CA ILE A 56 -3.36 -5.28 -0.96
C ILE A 56 -4.13 -3.97 -0.98
N ALA A 57 -5.37 -3.96 -1.49
CA ALA A 57 -6.20 -2.76 -1.53
C ALA A 57 -6.41 -2.14 -0.14
N ARG A 58 -6.66 -2.96 0.88
CA ARG A 58 -6.77 -2.48 2.28
C ARG A 58 -5.47 -1.85 2.78
N LEU A 59 -4.33 -2.48 2.53
CA LEU A 59 -3.02 -1.95 2.91
C LEU A 59 -2.70 -0.65 2.16
N CYS A 60 -3.05 -0.55 0.87
CA CYS A 60 -2.84 0.65 0.07
C CYS A 60 -3.71 1.83 0.55
N MET A 61 -4.97 1.56 0.93
CA MET A 61 -5.82 2.58 1.54
C MET A 61 -5.26 3.08 2.88
N GLU A 62 -4.62 2.20 3.66
CA GLU A 62 -3.93 2.62 4.89
C GLU A 62 -2.76 3.55 4.59
N VAL A 63 -1.96 3.27 3.57
CA VAL A 63 -0.88 4.16 3.11
C VAL A 63 -1.43 5.55 2.74
N VAL A 64 -2.49 5.59 1.92
CA VAL A 64 -3.16 6.83 1.52
C VAL A 64 -3.69 7.59 2.74
N SER A 65 -4.30 6.88 3.71
CA SER A 65 -4.81 7.47 4.95
C SER A 65 -3.70 8.14 5.78
N ARG A 66 -2.52 7.50 5.89
CA ARG A 66 -1.36 8.07 6.57
C ARG A 66 -0.86 9.36 5.89
N GLY A 67 -0.88 9.38 4.55
CA GLY A 67 -0.59 10.60 3.77
C GLY A 67 -1.55 11.76 4.05
N ALA A 68 -2.83 11.46 4.30
CA ALA A 68 -3.83 12.45 4.68
C ALA A 68 -3.59 13.05 6.08
N THR A 69 -3.08 12.26 7.02
CA THR A 69 -2.88 12.67 8.42
C THR A 69 -1.53 13.35 8.68
N ASP A 70 -0.49 13.02 7.92
CA ASP A 70 0.85 13.59 8.07
C ASP A 70 1.07 14.90 7.26
N GLY A 71 0.01 15.43 6.62
CA GLY A 71 0.02 16.70 5.88
C GLY A 71 -0.42 17.94 6.67
N GLY A 72 -0.64 17.82 7.99
CA GLY A 72 -0.92 18.97 8.85
C GLY A 72 0.37 19.72 9.26
N PRO A 73 0.36 21.06 9.34
CA PRO A 73 1.55 21.89 9.63
C PRO A 73 2.22 21.64 11.01
N ASN A 74 1.75 20.68 11.80
CA ASN A 74 2.24 20.41 13.15
C ASN A 74 2.95 19.05 13.33
N ASN A 75 3.13 18.21 12.30
CA ASN A 75 3.80 16.90 12.45
C ASN A 75 5.13 16.83 11.66
N GLN A 76 6.09 17.62 12.12
CA GLN A 76 7.45 17.69 11.60
C GLN A 76 8.36 16.51 12.02
N GLU A 77 7.82 15.49 12.69
CA GLU A 77 8.62 14.52 13.49
C GLU A 77 8.80 13.11 12.91
N LEU A 78 8.50 12.85 11.63
CA LEU A 78 8.91 11.61 10.97
C LEU A 78 9.83 11.86 9.78
N LYS A 79 10.89 12.66 10.00
CA LYS A 79 12.06 12.66 9.11
C LYS A 79 12.85 11.37 9.36
N TYR A 80 12.76 10.41 8.44
CA TYR A 80 13.68 9.27 8.42
C TYR A 80 15.11 9.77 8.16
N LEU A 81 16.09 9.20 8.86
CA LEU A 81 17.52 9.50 8.70
C LEU A 81 17.95 9.26 7.25
N GLY A 82 18.25 10.33 6.51
CA GLY A 82 18.70 10.29 5.11
C GLY A 82 17.88 11.12 4.11
N ALA A 83 16.74 11.68 4.50
CA ALA A 83 15.92 12.49 3.59
C ALA A 83 16.54 13.88 3.35
N THR A 84 17.10 14.12 2.16
CA THR A 84 17.64 15.43 1.73
C THR A 84 16.57 16.46 1.35
N SER A 85 15.30 16.07 1.38
CA SER A 85 14.14 16.95 1.36
C SER A 85 12.95 16.11 1.82
N ALA A 86 12.23 16.56 2.85
CA ALA A 86 11.06 15.85 3.37
C ALA A 86 9.87 16.00 2.42
N LEU A 87 9.97 15.47 1.20
CA LEU A 87 8.80 15.07 0.44
C LEU A 87 8.23 13.89 1.23
N ASN A 88 7.16 14.11 1.99
CA ASN A 88 6.44 13.03 2.62
C ASN A 88 5.87 12.19 1.47
N VAL A 89 6.54 11.11 1.06
CA VAL A 89 6.16 10.29 -0.11
C VAL A 89 4.71 9.79 0.01
N PHE A 90 4.18 9.68 1.23
CA PHE A 90 2.77 9.34 1.45
C PHE A 90 1.80 10.47 1.13
N LEU A 91 2.22 11.75 1.23
CA LEU A 91 1.43 12.89 0.77
C LEU A 91 1.27 12.88 -0.75
N GLU A 92 2.34 12.63 -1.51
CA GLU A 92 2.24 12.52 -2.98
C GLU A 92 1.34 11.34 -3.39
N VAL A 93 1.43 10.22 -2.68
CA VAL A 93 0.54 9.06 -2.87
C VAL A 93 -0.92 9.40 -2.58
N TYR A 94 -1.17 10.21 -1.54
CA TYR A 94 -2.51 10.67 -1.18
C TYR A 94 -3.08 11.63 -2.24
N GLU A 95 -2.34 12.66 -2.61
CA GLU A 95 -2.77 13.65 -3.61
C GLU A 95 -3.08 12.96 -4.94
N TYR A 96 -2.18 12.09 -5.40
CA TYR A 96 -2.41 11.34 -6.62
C TYR A 96 -3.58 10.36 -6.51
N SER A 97 -3.84 9.76 -5.33
CA SER A 97 -5.07 8.96 -5.14
C SER A 97 -6.32 9.82 -5.30
N LYS A 98 -6.32 11.07 -4.83
CA LYS A 98 -7.46 11.98 -4.96
C LYS A 98 -7.70 12.41 -6.40
N GLU A 99 -6.64 12.62 -7.18
CA GLU A 99 -6.74 12.83 -8.63
C GLU A 99 -7.35 11.63 -9.34
N LEU A 100 -6.93 10.40 -8.98
CA LEU A 100 -7.48 9.18 -9.54
C LEU A 100 -8.94 8.96 -9.15
N GLU A 101 -9.34 9.30 -7.94
CA GLU A 101 -10.75 9.30 -7.51
C GLU A 101 -11.57 10.30 -8.33
N ALA A 102 -11.04 11.53 -8.54
CA ALA A 102 -11.71 12.58 -9.32
C ALA A 102 -11.89 12.21 -10.80
N THR A 103 -11.03 11.34 -11.35
CA THR A 103 -11.15 10.80 -12.71
C THR A 103 -12.06 9.57 -12.82
N GLY A 104 -12.71 9.17 -11.72
CA GLY A 104 -13.74 8.12 -11.71
C GLY A 104 -13.29 6.74 -11.24
N ASN A 105 -12.08 6.61 -10.67
CA ASN A 105 -11.67 5.35 -10.03
C ASN A 105 -12.37 5.20 -8.67
N SER A 106 -12.65 3.96 -8.25
CA SER A 106 -13.04 3.68 -6.86
C SER A 106 -11.90 4.03 -5.92
N LYS A 107 -12.21 4.31 -4.64
CA LYS A 107 -11.21 4.66 -3.63
C LYS A 107 -10.14 3.57 -3.49
N GLU A 108 -10.54 2.31 -3.50
CA GLU A 108 -9.66 1.15 -3.42
C GLU A 108 -8.71 1.11 -4.61
N ASN A 109 -9.23 1.27 -5.84
CA ASN A 109 -8.41 1.19 -7.05
C ASN A 109 -7.52 2.42 -7.23
N ALA A 110 -7.98 3.59 -6.82
CA ALA A 110 -7.16 4.80 -6.78
C ALA A 110 -5.99 4.63 -5.81
N ALA A 111 -6.22 4.09 -4.61
CA ALA A 111 -5.17 3.83 -3.63
C ALA A 111 -4.17 2.77 -4.12
N VAL A 112 -4.66 1.69 -4.73
CA VAL A 112 -3.79 0.65 -5.31
C VAL A 112 -2.88 1.22 -6.39
N LYS A 113 -3.45 1.98 -7.34
CA LYS A 113 -2.68 2.62 -8.42
C LYS A 113 -1.68 3.64 -7.88
N SER A 114 -2.10 4.51 -6.95
CA SER A 114 -1.21 5.54 -6.42
C SER A 114 -0.04 4.94 -5.65
N VAL A 115 -0.26 3.93 -4.81
CA VAL A 115 0.83 3.23 -4.11
C VAL A 115 1.74 2.50 -5.10
N LYS A 116 1.17 1.80 -6.07
CA LYS A 116 1.96 1.05 -7.05
C LYS A 116 2.85 1.98 -7.90
N GLU A 117 2.36 3.14 -8.30
CA GLU A 117 3.08 4.08 -9.16
C GLU A 117 4.02 4.99 -8.37
N LYS A 118 3.54 5.60 -7.28
CA LYS A 118 4.28 6.62 -6.53
C LYS A 118 5.19 6.06 -5.44
N LEU A 119 4.95 4.84 -4.95
CA LEU A 119 5.84 4.19 -4.00
C LEU A 119 6.66 3.08 -4.63
N PHE A 120 6.04 2.10 -5.29
CA PHE A 120 6.80 0.95 -5.78
C PHE A 120 7.60 1.28 -7.05
N ALA A 121 6.92 1.76 -8.10
CA ALA A 121 7.59 2.05 -9.37
C ALA A 121 8.63 3.17 -9.25
N ALA A 122 8.32 4.24 -8.50
CA ALA A 122 9.25 5.34 -8.22
C ALA A 122 10.53 4.88 -7.49
N ASN A 123 10.47 3.80 -6.70
CA ASN A 123 11.62 3.21 -6.02
C ASN A 123 12.25 2.02 -6.79
N GLY A 124 11.93 1.87 -8.09
CA GLY A 124 12.51 0.85 -8.95
C GLY A 124 11.92 -0.56 -8.79
N VAL A 125 10.84 -0.72 -8.02
CA VAL A 125 10.16 -2.01 -7.83
C VAL A 125 8.97 -2.10 -8.80
N LEU A 126 9.09 -2.97 -9.81
CA LEU A 126 8.09 -3.11 -10.87
C LEU A 126 7.31 -4.42 -10.75
N TYR A 127 5.99 -4.28 -10.65
CA TYR A 127 5.03 -5.38 -10.58
C TYR A 127 4.07 -5.33 -11.77
N PRO A 128 4.33 -6.07 -12.88
CA PRO A 128 3.44 -6.07 -14.05
C PRO A 128 2.03 -6.58 -13.74
N THR A 129 1.87 -7.47 -12.77
CA THR A 129 0.59 -8.05 -12.37
C THR A 129 -0.35 -6.99 -11.80
N ARG A 130 -1.61 -7.02 -12.25
CA ARG A 130 -2.68 -6.15 -11.75
C ARG A 130 -3.07 -6.47 -10.31
N TRP A 131 -3.23 -5.41 -9.52
CA TRP A 131 -3.58 -5.46 -8.09
C TRP A 131 -5.00 -4.97 -7.81
N GLU A 132 -5.59 -4.28 -8.79
CA GLU A 132 -6.91 -3.67 -8.74
C GLU A 132 -8.00 -4.71 -8.48
N VAL A 133 -9.05 -4.28 -7.77
CA VAL A 133 -10.20 -5.08 -7.32
C VAL A 133 -11.47 -4.73 -8.06
#